data_AF-A0A136HAL3-F1
#
_entry.id   AF-A0A136HAL3-F1
#
_cell.length_a   1.000
_cell.length_b   1.000
_cell.length_c   1.000
_cell.angle_alpha   90.00
_cell.angle_beta   90.00
_cell.angle_gamma   90.00
#
_symmetry.space_group_name_H-M   'P 1'
#
loop_
_entity.id
_entity.type
_entity.pdbx_description
1 polymer ?
#
loop_
_entity_poly.entity_id
_entity_poly.type
_entity_poly.pdbx_seq_one_letter_code
_entity_poly.pdbx_strand_id
1 'polypeptide(L)'
;MKKQLITTALAAMLVLAPTFAAHADDAAADRVQVRKLVSVQERAAHRTELKNAKSPEERETIRSEYRALIQQRADEKGITLPENFKVD
;
A
#
# COMPACT_ATOMS: atom_id res chain seq x y z
N MET A 1 -13.66 52.12 -52.61
CA MET A 1 -14.94 51.48 -52.21
C MET A 1 -14.93 50.01 -52.63
N LYS A 2 -14.96 49.08 -51.67
CA LYS A 2 -15.48 47.68 -51.70
C LYS A 2 -15.07 47.04 -50.35
N LYS A 3 -15.83 47.25 -49.26
CA LYS A 3 -16.81 46.31 -48.66
C LYS A 3 -16.24 44.89 -48.55
N GLN A 4 -15.54 44.56 -47.45
CA GLN A 4 -16.07 43.91 -46.23
C GLN A 4 -16.68 42.53 -46.52
N LEU A 5 -16.00 41.45 -46.09
CA LEU A 5 -16.63 40.26 -45.50
C LEU A 5 -15.64 39.58 -44.54
N ILE A 6 -15.93 39.71 -43.25
CA ILE A 6 -15.34 38.96 -42.13
C ILE A 6 -16.19 37.70 -41.96
N THR A 7 -15.59 36.51 -41.91
CA THR A 7 -16.18 35.36 -41.19
C THR A 7 -15.08 34.45 -40.63
N THR A 8 -15.04 34.45 -39.32
CA THR A 8 -14.38 33.60 -38.31
C THR A 8 -14.44 32.08 -38.55
N ALA A 9 -13.32 31.40 -38.28
CA ALA A 9 -13.19 30.04 -37.73
C ALA A 9 -11.68 29.82 -37.48
N LEU A 10 -11.15 29.18 -36.44
CA LEU A 10 -11.64 28.48 -35.27
C LEU A 10 -10.37 28.24 -34.43
N ALA A 11 -10.48 28.31 -33.11
CA ALA A 11 -9.40 28.22 -32.15
C ALA A 11 -8.49 26.98 -32.33
N ALA A 12 -7.18 27.19 -32.44
CA ALA A 12 -6.18 26.18 -32.07
C ALA A 12 -5.82 26.41 -30.60
N MET A 13 -6.67 25.89 -29.72
CA MET A 13 -6.45 25.89 -28.28
C MET A 13 -5.17 25.12 -27.94
N LEU A 14 -4.32 25.81 -27.20
CA LEU A 14 -3.25 25.32 -26.35
C LEU A 14 -3.65 24.03 -25.61
N VAL A 15 -3.12 22.88 -26.04
CA VAL A 15 -3.11 21.66 -25.21
C VAL A 15 -1.73 21.51 -24.62
N LEU A 16 -1.51 22.21 -23.50
CA LEU A 16 -0.43 21.92 -22.59
C LEU A 16 -0.78 20.59 -21.92
N ALA A 17 -0.11 19.51 -22.32
CA ALA A 17 -0.33 18.19 -21.75
C ALA A 17 -0.13 18.23 -20.23
N PRO A 18 -1.07 17.72 -19.42
CA PRO A 18 -0.84 17.56 -18.00
C PRO A 18 0.24 16.49 -17.85
N THR A 19 1.38 16.86 -17.27
CA THR A 19 2.37 15.91 -16.77
C THR A 19 1.65 14.95 -15.83
N PHE A 20 1.53 13.69 -16.24
CA PHE A 20 1.11 12.59 -15.38
C PHE A 20 2.13 12.44 -14.25
N ALA A 21 1.89 13.15 -13.15
CA ALA A 21 2.46 12.86 -11.85
C ALA A 21 1.31 12.74 -10.86
N ALA A 22 0.38 11.83 -11.16
CA ALA A 22 -0.43 11.22 -10.11
C ALA A 22 0.57 10.57 -9.15
N HIS A 23 0.74 11.20 -8.00
CA HIS A 23 1.61 10.72 -6.95
C HIS A 23 1.14 9.31 -6.58
N ALA A 24 1.99 8.31 -6.82
CA ALA A 24 1.79 6.94 -6.39
C ALA A 24 1.99 6.78 -4.86
N ASP A 25 1.59 7.80 -4.10
CA ASP A 25 1.85 7.91 -2.66
C ASP A 25 0.60 7.60 -1.81
N ASP A 26 -0.58 7.46 -2.41
CA ASP A 26 -1.81 7.13 -1.67
C ASP A 26 -1.85 5.66 -1.16
N ALA A 27 -0.98 4.78 -1.66
CA ALA A 27 -0.85 3.41 -1.14
C ALA A 27 -0.01 3.31 0.16
N ALA A 28 0.55 4.43 0.65
CA ALA A 28 1.38 4.47 1.84
C ALA A 28 0.60 4.85 3.11
N ALA A 29 -0.52 5.56 2.99
CA ALA A 29 -1.26 6.09 4.13
C ALA A 29 -2.09 5.04 4.90
N ASP A 30 -2.51 3.95 4.23
CA ASP A 30 -3.44 2.96 4.80
C ASP A 30 -2.79 1.61 5.12
N ARG A 31 -1.48 1.49 4.92
CA ARG A 31 -0.73 0.33 5.42
C ARG A 31 -0.46 0.55 6.90
N VAL A 32 -1.36 0.08 7.77
CA VAL A 32 -1.01 -0.13 9.18
C VAL A 32 0.35 -0.82 9.18
N GLN A 33 1.37 -0.11 9.70
CA GLN A 33 2.71 -0.65 9.72
C GLN A 33 2.74 -1.74 10.79
N VAL A 34 2.35 -2.96 10.42
CA VAL A 34 2.38 -4.17 11.24
C VAL A 34 3.71 -4.29 11.99
N ARG A 35 4.81 -3.87 11.34
CA ARG A 35 6.16 -3.77 11.90
C ARG A 35 6.27 -2.92 13.18
N LYS A 36 5.34 -1.99 13.45
CA LYS A 36 5.27 -1.17 14.67
C LYS A 36 4.50 -1.86 15.81
N LEU A 37 3.72 -2.90 15.51
CA LEU A 37 2.95 -3.66 16.50
C LEU A 37 3.82 -4.69 17.24
N VAL A 38 4.76 -5.27 16.51
CA VAL A 38 5.70 -6.31 16.97
C VAL A 38 7.11 -5.76 17.17
N SER A 39 7.82 -6.29 18.16
CA SER A 39 9.20 -5.92 18.46
C SER A 39 10.18 -6.38 17.38
N VAL A 40 11.40 -5.83 17.42
CA VAL A 40 12.51 -6.27 16.55
C VAL A 40 12.86 -7.74 16.80
N GLN A 41 12.80 -8.17 18.07
CA GLN A 41 13.16 -9.53 18.48
C GLN A 41 12.14 -10.55 18.00
N GLU A 42 10.85 -10.28 18.17
CA GLU A 42 9.76 -11.16 17.66
C GLU A 42 9.84 -11.31 16.14
N ARG A 43 10.15 -10.24 15.41
CA ARG A 43 10.38 -10.33 13.95
C ARG A 43 11.58 -11.21 13.60
N ALA A 44 12.66 -11.15 14.38
CA ALA A 44 13.83 -11.98 14.16
C ALA A 44 13.54 -13.46 14.48
N ALA A 45 12.77 -13.73 15.52
CA ALA A 45 12.29 -15.07 15.87
C ALA A 45 11.42 -15.65 14.74
N HIS A 46 10.39 -14.93 14.30
CA HIS A 46 9.53 -15.36 13.20
C HIS A 46 10.31 -15.65 11.90
N ARG A 47 11.27 -14.79 11.52
CA ARG A 47 12.14 -15.06 10.37
C ARG A 47 12.99 -16.32 10.56
N THR A 48 13.44 -16.59 11.78
CA THR A 48 14.25 -17.77 12.10
C THR A 48 13.39 -19.03 12.02
N GLU A 49 12.17 -19.00 12.55
CA GLU A 49 11.20 -20.09 12.46
C GLU A 49 10.87 -20.41 10.99
N LEU A 50 10.55 -19.39 10.18
CA LEU A 50 10.30 -19.58 8.75
C LEU A 50 11.51 -20.14 8.00
N LYS A 51 12.73 -19.77 8.41
CA LYS A 51 13.96 -20.32 7.82
C LYS A 51 14.16 -21.79 8.19
N ASN A 52 13.77 -22.18 9.40
CA ASN A 52 13.91 -23.54 9.93
C ASN A 52 12.77 -24.48 9.48
N ALA A 53 11.63 -23.93 9.07
CA ALA A 53 10.49 -24.68 8.56
C ALA A 53 10.87 -25.50 7.32
N LYS A 54 10.53 -26.79 7.37
CA LYS A 54 10.91 -27.82 6.40
C LYS A 54 9.87 -28.01 5.31
N SER A 55 8.64 -27.56 5.53
CA SER A 55 7.56 -27.68 4.55
C SER A 55 6.80 -26.35 4.31
N PRO A 56 6.10 -26.24 3.17
CA PRO A 56 5.18 -25.13 2.91
C PRO A 56 4.06 -25.02 3.95
N GLU A 57 3.54 -26.16 4.41
CA GLU A 57 2.47 -26.24 5.42
C GLU A 57 2.95 -25.68 6.76
N GLU A 58 4.13 -26.08 7.22
CA GLU A 58 4.74 -25.54 8.45
C GLU A 58 4.92 -24.01 8.36
N ARG A 59 5.34 -23.50 7.19
CA ARG A 59 5.48 -22.06 6.96
C ARG A 59 4.15 -21.33 7.04
N GLU A 60 3.07 -21.93 6.54
CA GLU A 60 1.74 -21.33 6.65
C GLU A 60 1.22 -21.34 8.08
N THR A 61 1.47 -22.41 8.83
CA THR A 61 1.17 -22.45 10.28
C THR A 61 1.90 -21.34 11.02
N ILE A 62 3.21 -21.19 10.83
CA ILE A 62 4.01 -20.12 11.44
C ILE A 62 3.46 -18.73 11.09
N ARG A 63 3.10 -18.49 9.82
CA ARG A 63 2.49 -17.22 9.41
C ARG A 63 1.14 -16.98 10.06
N SER A 64 0.33 -18.02 10.21
CA SER A 64 -1.00 -17.91 10.82
C SER A 64 -0.92 -17.58 12.31
N GLU A 65 0.00 -18.21 13.03
CA GLU A 65 0.29 -17.91 14.43
C GLU A 65 0.81 -16.48 14.59
N TYR A 66 1.71 -16.07 13.69
CA TYR A 66 2.26 -14.72 13.72
C TYR A 66 1.20 -13.65 13.39
N ARG A 67 0.26 -13.93 12.46
CA ARG A 67 -0.92 -13.09 12.23
C ARG A 67 -1.78 -12.94 13.48
N ALA A 68 -2.05 -14.03 14.20
CA ALA A 68 -2.85 -13.99 15.42
C ALA A 68 -2.19 -13.13 16.51
N LEU A 69 -0.87 -13.26 16.69
CA LEU A 69 -0.10 -12.41 17.62
C LEU A 69 -0.23 -10.91 17.27
N ILE A 70 -0.12 -10.59 15.97
CA ILE A 70 -0.26 -9.22 15.48
C ILE A 70 -1.67 -8.66 15.74
N GLN A 71 -2.70 -9.48 15.51
CA GLN A 71 -4.08 -9.09 15.81
C GLN A 71 -4.27 -8.78 17.29
N GLN A 72 -3.82 -9.67 18.17
CA GLN A 72 -3.89 -9.45 19.61
C GLN A 72 -3.19 -8.15 20.03
N ARG A 73 -1.97 -7.91 19.53
CA ARG A 73 -1.21 -6.67 19.81
C ARG A 73 -1.90 -5.42 19.28
N ALA A 74 -2.60 -5.53 18.15
CA ALA A 74 -3.35 -4.42 17.58
C ALA A 74 -4.56 -4.09 18.45
N ASP A 75 -5.31 -5.11 18.88
CA ASP A 75 -6.45 -4.97 19.78
C ASP A 75 -6.02 -4.34 21.12
N GLU A 76 -4.92 -4.81 21.71
CA GLU A 76 -4.32 -4.24 22.94
C GLU A 76 -3.96 -2.75 22.81
N LYS A 77 -3.57 -2.32 21.60
CA LYS A 77 -3.18 -0.93 21.30
C LYS A 77 -4.32 -0.09 20.74
N GLY A 78 -5.52 -0.66 20.61
CA GLY A 78 -6.68 0.01 19.98
C GLY A 78 -6.47 0.32 18.50
N ILE A 79 -5.64 -0.46 17.81
CA ILE A 79 -5.34 -0.31 16.39
C ILE A 79 -6.20 -1.31 15.62
N THR A 80 -7.01 -0.83 14.67
CA THR A 80 -7.75 -1.69 13.75
C THR A 80 -6.83 -2.12 12.61
N LEU A 81 -6.70 -3.43 12.41
CA LEU A 81 -5.96 -4.00 11.27
C LEU A 81 -6.88 -4.20 10.05
N PRO A 82 -6.39 -3.99 8.83
CA PRO A 82 -7.10 -4.39 7.61
C PRO A 82 -7.30 -5.90 7.56
N GLU A 83 -8.44 -6.38 7.05
CA GLU A 83 -8.74 -7.82 6.96
C GLU A 83 -7.67 -8.62 6.18
N ASN A 84 -7.04 -7.97 5.19
CA ASN A 84 -6.02 -8.57 4.32
C ASN A 84 -4.59 -8.14 4.68
N PHE A 85 -4.33 -7.73 5.92
CA PHE A 85 -3.01 -7.28 6.33
C PHE A 85 -1.94 -8.36 6.07
N LYS A 86 -0.79 -7.90 5.60
CA LYS A 86 0.33 -8.77 5.23
C LYS A 86 1.40 -8.74 6.31
N VAL A 87 2.02 -9.90 6.49
CA VAL A 87 3.05 -10.12 7.49
C VAL A 87 4.34 -10.47 6.78
N ASP A 88 4.87 -9.46 6.08
CA ASP A 88 6.03 -9.56 5.20
C ASP A 88 7.33 -9.20 5.94
#